data_AF-A0A1Y0VRT6-F1
#
_entry.id   AF-A0A1Y0VRT6-F1
#
_cell.length_a   1.000
_cell.length_b   1.000
_cell.length_c   1.000
_cell.angle_alpha   90.00
_cell.angle_beta   90.00
_cell.angle_gamma   90.00
#
_symmetry.space_group_name_H-M   'P 1'
#
loop_
_entity.id
_entity.type
_entity.pdbx_description
1 polymer ?
#
loop_
_entity_poly.entity_id
_entity_poly.type
_entity_poly.pdbx_seq_one_letter_code
_entity_poly.pdbx_strand_id
1 'polypeptide(L)'
;MTIQRRMMLRLVVALAKQRGGLAIFNGESLGQVASQTMESMLAINDVTTMPIIRPLVSMDKNEIIDIAKDIDTYDLSIMPFEDCCTIFAPPSPKTHPDLEKTRYFEKRIDVEGLLERSLAGVKITNIRAEENFMNQNEEVFAELL
;
A
#
# COMPACT_ATOMS: atom_id res chain seq x y z
N MET A 1 -10.53 4.64 -3.29
CA MET A 1 -9.71 3.91 -2.30
C MET A 1 -9.82 2.38 -2.39
N THR A 2 -10.97 1.73 -2.14
CA THR A 2 -11.04 0.23 -2.13
C THR A 2 -10.57 -0.45 -3.42
N ILE A 3 -11.06 0.00 -4.59
CA ILE A 3 -10.64 -0.56 -5.89
C ILE A 3 -9.13 -0.34 -6.12
N GLN A 4 -8.61 0.85 -5.82
CA GLN A 4 -7.18 1.14 -5.94
C GLN A 4 -6.33 0.18 -5.10
N ARG A 5 -6.69 -0.06 -3.83
CA ARG A 5 -5.99 -1.02 -2.97
C ARG A 5 -6.09 -2.45 -3.47
N ARG A 6 -7.24 -2.85 -4.02
CA ARG A 6 -7.43 -4.13 -4.70
C ARG A 6 -6.47 -4.27 -5.89
N MET A 7 -6.31 -3.23 -6.70
CA MET A 7 -5.35 -3.22 -7.82
C MET A 7 -3.90 -3.31 -7.35
N MET A 8 -3.50 -2.56 -6.32
CA MET A 8 -2.18 -2.65 -5.71
C MET A 8 -1.89 -4.06 -5.20
N LEU A 9 -2.87 -4.68 -4.52
CA LEU A 9 -2.72 -6.03 -3.99
C LEU A 9 -2.60 -7.07 -5.11
N ARG A 10 -3.36 -6.95 -6.21
CA ARG A 10 -3.19 -7.81 -7.39
C ARG A 10 -1.78 -7.70 -7.98
N LEU A 11 -1.25 -6.48 -8.09
CA LEU A 11 0.10 -6.22 -8.61
C LEU A 11 1.17 -6.88 -7.72
N VAL A 12 1.08 -6.67 -6.41
CA VAL A 12 2.04 -7.22 -5.43
C VAL A 12 1.98 -8.75 -5.40
N VAL A 13 0.78 -9.35 -5.52
CA VAL A 13 0.63 -10.81 -5.61
C VAL A 13 1.25 -11.37 -6.89
N ALA A 14 1.09 -10.70 -8.03
CA ALA A 14 1.75 -11.10 -9.28
C ALA A 14 3.28 -11.07 -9.15
N LEU A 15 3.83 -10.00 -8.55
CA LEU A 15 5.26 -9.88 -8.27
C LEU A 15 5.76 -10.94 -7.28
N ALA A 16 5.02 -11.21 -6.21
CA ALA A 16 5.35 -12.24 -5.24
C ALA A 16 5.44 -13.62 -5.91
N LYS A 17 4.46 -13.97 -6.75
CA LYS A 17 4.48 -15.24 -7.51
C LYS A 17 5.70 -15.35 -8.42
N GLN A 18 6.04 -14.30 -9.17
CA GLN A 18 7.23 -14.27 -10.04
C GLN A 18 8.53 -14.47 -9.26
N ARG A 19 8.57 -14.04 -7.99
CA ARG A 19 9.76 -14.11 -7.12
C ARG A 19 9.74 -15.32 -6.17
N GLY A 20 8.75 -16.21 -6.26
CA GLY A 20 8.60 -17.35 -5.35
C GLY A 20 8.19 -16.99 -3.92
N GLY A 21 7.61 -15.80 -3.71
CA GLY A 21 7.09 -15.34 -2.42
C GLY A 21 5.83 -16.11 -2.00
N LEU A 22 5.74 -16.41 -0.70
CA LEU A 22 4.64 -17.20 -0.13
C LEU A 22 3.54 -16.36 0.52
N ALA A 23 3.82 -15.10 0.85
CA ALA A 23 2.93 -14.21 1.56
C ALA A 23 3.23 -12.74 1.24
N ILE A 24 2.28 -11.86 1.52
CA ILE A 24 2.42 -10.41 1.46
C ILE A 24 2.40 -9.85 2.88
N PHE A 25 3.26 -8.87 3.17
CA PHE A 25 3.23 -8.11 4.42
C PHE A 25 2.68 -6.72 4.17
N ASN A 26 1.86 -6.22 5.10
CA ASN A 26 1.46 -4.82 5.12
C ASN A 26 1.41 -4.29 6.56
N GLY A 27 1.41 -2.96 6.70
CA GLY A 27 1.32 -2.26 7.99
C GLY A 27 -0.11 -1.89 8.40
N GLU A 28 -1.12 -2.68 8.02
CA GLU A 28 -2.50 -2.38 8.44
C GLU A 28 -2.71 -2.61 9.95
N SER A 29 -3.30 -1.63 10.63
CA SER A 29 -3.80 -1.73 12.01
C SER A 29 -5.33 -1.63 12.02
N LEU A 30 -6.03 -2.45 12.79
CA LEU A 30 -7.50 -2.49 12.76
C LEU A 30 -8.10 -1.23 13.41
N GLY A 31 -8.97 -0.54 12.68
CA GLY A 31 -9.76 0.57 13.24
C GLY A 31 -9.02 1.92 13.34
N GLN A 32 -7.79 2.02 12.87
CA GLN A 32 -7.00 3.26 12.95
C GLN A 32 -7.43 4.31 11.91
N VAL A 33 -7.83 3.89 10.70
CA VAL A 33 -8.38 4.77 9.66
C VAL A 33 -9.57 4.11 8.96
N ALA A 34 -10.39 4.91 8.26
CA ALA A 34 -11.60 4.45 7.56
C ALA A 34 -11.37 3.30 6.56
N SER A 35 -10.14 3.16 6.07
CA SER A 35 -9.74 2.13 5.11
C SER A 35 -9.27 0.82 5.75
N GLN A 36 -9.22 0.77 7.08
CA GLN A 36 -8.74 -0.36 7.88
C GLN A 36 -9.86 -0.88 8.82
N THR A 37 -11.10 -0.78 8.37
CA THR A 37 -12.23 -1.52 8.96
C THR A 37 -12.17 -2.98 8.52
N MET A 38 -12.84 -3.88 9.26
CA MET A 38 -12.90 -5.30 8.92
C MET A 38 -13.54 -5.52 7.54
N GLU A 39 -14.57 -4.74 7.21
CA GLU A 39 -15.25 -4.75 5.92
C GLU A 39 -14.34 -4.28 4.79
N SER A 40 -13.53 -3.24 5.02
CA SER A 40 -12.54 -2.78 4.05
C SER A 40 -11.46 -3.82 3.81
N MET A 41 -10.93 -4.43 4.88
CA MET A 41 -9.95 -5.50 4.78
C MET A 41 -10.51 -6.71 4.02
N LEU A 42 -11.75 -7.11 4.30
CA LEU A 42 -12.45 -8.17 3.57
C LEU A 42 -12.59 -7.84 2.09
N ALA A 43 -13.09 -6.64 1.78
CA ALA A 43 -13.28 -6.20 0.41
C ALA A 43 -11.96 -6.10 -0.36
N ILE A 44 -10.87 -5.71 0.27
CA ILE A 44 -9.55 -5.64 -0.37
C ILE A 44 -8.98 -7.04 -0.58
N ASN A 45 -9.03 -7.90 0.44
CA ASN A 45 -8.46 -9.25 0.41
C ASN A 45 -9.10 -10.18 -0.62
N ASP A 46 -10.36 -9.94 -0.98
CA ASP A 46 -11.11 -10.77 -1.92
C ASP A 46 -10.42 -10.96 -3.30
N VAL A 47 -9.45 -10.12 -3.68
CA VAL A 47 -8.69 -10.30 -4.93
C VAL A 47 -7.64 -11.41 -4.88
N THR A 48 -7.36 -11.99 -3.72
CA THR A 48 -6.27 -12.96 -3.55
C THR A 48 -6.55 -13.98 -2.45
N THR A 49 -6.00 -15.18 -2.62
CA THR A 49 -5.92 -16.22 -1.58
C THR A 49 -4.52 -16.31 -0.96
N MET A 50 -3.56 -15.53 -1.46
CA MET A 50 -2.21 -15.48 -0.89
C MET A 50 -2.27 -14.92 0.54
N PRO A 51 -1.59 -15.53 1.52
CA PRO A 51 -1.57 -15.04 2.89
C PRO A 51 -1.12 -13.58 2.98
N ILE A 52 -1.88 -12.77 3.74
CA ILE A 52 -1.54 -11.37 4.06
C ILE A 52 -1.24 -11.30 5.55
N ILE A 53 0.03 -11.08 5.88
CA ILE A 53 0.52 -10.96 7.24
C ILE A 53 0.44 -9.49 7.64
N ARG A 54 -0.22 -9.23 8.78
CA ARG A 54 -0.49 -7.89 9.31
C ARG A 54 0.10 -7.75 10.72
N PRO A 55 1.41 -7.47 10.85
CA PRO A 55 2.06 -7.43 12.16
C PRO A 55 1.44 -6.41 13.11
N LEU A 56 0.87 -5.32 12.56
CA LEU A 56 0.35 -4.19 13.33
C LEU A 56 -1.15 -4.29 13.61
N VAL A 57 -1.84 -5.38 13.23
CA VAL A 57 -3.31 -5.46 13.22
C VAL A 57 -3.95 -5.18 14.59
N SER A 58 -3.24 -5.50 15.67
CA SER A 58 -3.69 -5.35 17.05
C SER A 58 -2.89 -4.32 17.85
N MET A 59 -2.07 -3.50 17.20
CA MET A 59 -1.20 -2.52 17.87
C MET A 59 -1.84 -1.14 17.88
N ASP A 60 -1.67 -0.41 18.98
CA ASP A 60 -2.01 1.01 19.04
C ASP A 60 -1.03 1.86 18.23
N LYS A 61 -1.49 3.03 17.79
CA LYS A 61 -0.67 3.98 17.03
C LYS A 61 0.59 4.39 17.78
N ASN A 62 0.51 4.59 19.10
CA ASN A 62 1.68 5.01 19.87
C ASN A 62 2.75 3.91 19.93
N GLU A 63 2.34 2.65 20.06
CA GLU A 63 3.27 1.51 20.03
C GLU A 63 3.98 1.41 18.67
N ILE A 64 3.25 1.64 17.57
CA ILE A 64 3.82 1.68 16.22
C ILE A 64 4.83 2.83 16.09
N ILE A 65 4.52 4.01 16.64
CA ILE A 65 5.41 5.17 16.62
C ILE A 65 6.67 4.92 17.42
N ASP A 66 6.56 4.30 18.60
CA ASP A 66 7.71 4.01 19.45
C ASP A 66 8.64 3.02 18.76
N ILE A 67 8.11 1.95 18.16
CA ILE A 67 8.90 1.03 17.32
C ILE A 67 9.55 1.76 16.14
N ALA A 68 8.80 2.64 15.45
CA ALA A 68 9.33 3.39 14.31
C ALA A 68 10.50 4.29 14.69
N LYS A 69 10.49 4.87 15.90
CA LYS A 69 11.63 5.62 16.46
C LYS A 69 12.79 4.69 16.83
N ASP A 70 12.50 3.55 17.45
CA ASP A 70 13.51 2.57 17.85
C ASP A 70 14.29 2.00 16.65
N ILE A 71 13.64 1.89 15.48
CA ILE A 71 14.26 1.43 14.23
C ILE A 71 14.67 2.56 13.28
N ASP A 72 14.65 3.81 13.74
CA ASP A 72 15.11 4.99 12.98
C ASP A 72 14.37 5.21 11.64
N THR A 73 13.05 5.00 11.62
CA THR A 73 12.19 5.20 10.44
C THR A 73 11.16 6.31 10.60
N TYR A 74 10.93 6.78 11.82
CA TYR A 74 9.86 7.74 12.13
C TYR A 74 10.03 9.06 11.39
N ASP A 75 11.20 9.71 11.51
CA ASP A 75 11.44 11.04 10.94
C ASP A 75 11.32 11.04 9.41
N LEU A 76 11.80 9.97 8.76
CA LEU A 76 11.65 9.79 7.31
C LEU A 76 10.16 9.64 6.92
N SER A 77 9.40 8.90 7.72
CA SER A 77 8.00 8.53 7.41
C SER A 77 7.01 9.70 7.57
N ILE A 78 7.36 10.73 8.34
CA ILE A 78 6.50 11.90 8.57
C ILE A 78 6.80 13.09 7.66
N MET A 79 7.78 12.97 6.76
CA MET A 79 8.08 14.02 5.79
C MET A 79 6.83 14.35 4.96
N PRO A 80 6.58 15.63 4.63
CA PRO A 80 5.32 16.09 4.04
C PRO A 80 5.27 15.80 2.53
N PHE A 81 5.31 14.52 2.16
CA PHE A 81 5.10 14.07 0.79
C PHE A 81 3.62 13.77 0.55
N GLU A 82 3.11 14.21 -0.61
CA GLU A 82 1.79 13.79 -1.05
C GLU A 82 1.82 12.29 -1.39
N ASP A 83 1.01 11.50 -0.69
CA ASP A 83 0.85 10.10 -0.99
C ASP A 83 -0.33 9.86 -1.94
N CYS A 84 -0.40 8.66 -2.52
CA CYS A 84 -1.51 8.29 -3.39
C CYS A 84 -2.87 8.26 -2.65
N CYS A 85 -2.88 8.27 -1.31
CA CYS A 85 -4.11 8.30 -0.53
C CYS A 85 -4.63 9.73 -0.39
N THR A 86 -3.78 10.75 -0.29
CA THR A 86 -4.17 12.16 -0.23
C THR A 86 -4.60 12.67 -1.60
N ILE A 87 -3.87 12.33 -2.67
CA ILE A 87 -4.17 12.77 -4.04
C ILE A 87 -5.48 12.16 -4.56
N PHE A 88 -5.73 10.88 -4.27
CA PHE A 88 -6.91 10.14 -4.76
C PHE A 88 -7.95 9.86 -3.67
N ALA A 89 -7.87 10.57 -2.54
CA ALA A 89 -8.87 10.49 -1.48
C ALA A 89 -10.25 10.88 -2.05
N PRO A 90 -11.24 9.98 -2.02
CA PRO A 90 -12.61 10.42 -2.30
C PRO A 90 -13.05 11.40 -1.20
N PRO A 91 -13.91 12.40 -1.50
CA PRO A 91 -14.40 13.36 -0.52
C PRO A 91 -15.08 12.69 0.70
N SER A 92 -15.64 11.51 0.49
CA SER A 92 -16.23 10.68 1.54
C SER A 92 -15.79 9.21 1.35
N PRO A 93 -14.74 8.76 2.05
CA PRO A 93 -14.34 7.36 2.01
C PRO A 93 -15.39 6.48 2.70
N LYS A 94 -15.78 5.40 2.01
CA LYS A 94 -16.71 4.41 2.58
C LYS A 94 -15.99 3.56 3.62
N THR A 95 -16.50 3.56 4.85
CA THR A 95 -16.03 2.70 5.95
C THR A 95 -16.52 1.26 5.83
N HIS A 96 -17.67 1.04 5.19
CA HIS A 96 -18.22 -0.29 4.90
C HIS A 96 -18.38 -0.49 3.39
N PRO A 97 -17.31 -0.86 2.65
CA PRO A 97 -17.43 -1.18 1.25
C PRO A 97 -18.24 -2.47 1.05
N ASP A 98 -19.17 -2.40 0.11
CA ASP A 98 -19.97 -3.55 -0.32
C ASP A 98 -19.18 -4.34 -1.37
N LEU A 99 -18.83 -5.58 -1.04
CA LEU A 99 -17.96 -6.43 -1.85
C LEU A 99 -18.54 -6.68 -3.25
N GLU A 100 -19.84 -6.95 -3.33
CA GLU A 100 -20.51 -7.23 -4.60
C GLU A 100 -20.55 -5.99 -5.50
N LYS A 101 -20.79 -4.82 -4.92
CA LYS A 101 -20.66 -3.54 -5.65
C LYS A 101 -19.23 -3.30 -6.10
N THR A 102 -18.23 -3.60 -5.27
CA THR A 102 -16.82 -3.46 -5.65
C THR A 102 -16.50 -4.33 -6.86
N ARG A 103 -16.85 -5.62 -6.85
CA ARG A 103 -16.69 -6.54 -7.99
C ARG A 103 -17.45 -6.04 -9.22
N TYR A 104 -18.66 -5.53 -9.05
CA TYR A 104 -19.45 -4.98 -10.15
C TYR A 104 -18.77 -3.78 -10.82
N PHE A 105 -18.29 -2.82 -10.03
CA PHE A 105 -17.62 -1.64 -10.57
C PHE A 105 -16.25 -1.97 -11.20
N GLU A 106 -15.54 -2.98 -10.69
CA GLU A 106 -14.28 -3.44 -11.30
C GLU A 106 -14.45 -3.96 -12.72
N LYS A 107 -15.62 -4.52 -13.08
CA LYS A 107 -15.90 -4.97 -14.46
C LYS A 107 -15.88 -3.83 -15.48
N ARG A 108 -15.97 -2.58 -15.04
CA ARG A 108 -15.91 -1.38 -15.90
C ARG A 108 -14.49 -0.92 -16.19
N ILE A 109 -13.50 -1.63 -15.65
CA ILE A 109 -12.09 -1.29 -15.72
C ILE A 109 -11.36 -2.43 -16.44
N ASP A 110 -10.45 -2.09 -17.35
CA ASP A 110 -9.51 -3.04 -17.95
C ASP A 110 -8.46 -3.46 -16.92
N VAL A 111 -8.86 -4.32 -15.99
CA VAL A 111 -8.01 -4.77 -14.88
C VAL A 111 -6.77 -5.49 -15.40
N GLU A 112 -6.95 -6.40 -16.36
CA GLU A 112 -5.86 -7.21 -16.91
C GLU A 112 -4.85 -6.35 -17.67
N GLY A 113 -5.29 -5.50 -18.59
CA GLY A 113 -4.40 -4.63 -19.34
C GLY A 113 -3.72 -3.58 -18.47
N LEU A 114 -4.39 -3.07 -17.42
CA LEU A 114 -3.73 -2.22 -16.43
C LEU A 114 -2.63 -2.96 -15.67
N LEU A 115 -2.90 -4.20 -15.22
CA LEU A 115 -1.92 -5.03 -14.53
C LEU A 115 -0.69 -5.30 -15.41
N GLU A 116 -0.93 -5.71 -16.66
CA GLU A 116 0.14 -6.01 -17.62
C GLU A 116 1.03 -4.79 -17.85
N ARG A 117 0.42 -3.62 -18.13
CA ARG A 117 1.16 -2.36 -18.31
C ARG A 117 1.95 -1.98 -17.05
N SER A 118 1.36 -2.12 -15.88
CA SER A 118 2.04 -1.82 -14.60
C SER A 118 3.21 -2.76 -14.34
N LEU A 119 3.05 -4.07 -14.61
CA LEU A 119 4.11 -5.06 -14.45
C LEU A 119 5.26 -4.85 -15.43
N ALA A 120 4.96 -4.49 -16.69
CA ALA A 120 5.98 -4.18 -17.70
C ALA A 120 6.84 -2.96 -17.32
N GLY A 121 6.29 -2.02 -16.53
CA GLY A 121 6.98 -0.83 -16.07
C GLY A 121 7.74 -0.98 -14.75
N VAL A 122 7.82 -2.19 -14.18
CA VAL A 122 8.47 -2.41 -12.88
C VAL A 122 9.98 -2.15 -12.98
N LYS A 123 10.48 -1.27 -12.12
CA LYS A 123 11.90 -1.03 -11.92
C LYS A 123 12.36 -1.72 -10.64
N ILE A 124 13.47 -2.45 -10.72
CA ILE A 124 14.07 -3.15 -9.57
C ILE A 124 15.39 -2.47 -9.26
N THR A 125 15.49 -1.99 -8.03
CA THR A 125 16.70 -1.38 -7.49
C THR A 125 17.18 -2.21 -6.30
N ASN A 126 18.47 -2.49 -6.24
CA ASN A 126 19.08 -3.08 -5.05
C ASN A 126 19.52 -1.94 -4.15
N ILE A 127 19.18 -2.01 -2.87
CA ILE A 127 19.61 -1.04 -1.86
C ILE A 127 20.53 -1.79 -0.90
N ARG A 128 21.72 -1.24 -0.66
CA ARG A 128 22.68 -1.77 0.32
C ARG A 128 22.90 -0.74 1.42
N ALA A 129 23.27 -1.22 2.60
CA ALA A 129 23.76 -0.33 3.64
C ALA A 129 24.96 0.48 3.09
N GLU A 130 25.06 1.75 3.48
CA GLU A 130 26.13 2.70 3.09
C GLU A 130 26.06 3.25 1.65
N GLU A 131 25.09 2.84 0.82
CA GLU A 131 24.84 3.49 -0.48
C GLU A 131 24.06 4.80 -0.29
N ASN A 132 24.64 5.93 -0.73
CA ASN A 132 23.97 7.24 -0.74
C ASN A 132 22.92 7.31 -1.84
N PHE A 133 21.77 6.66 -1.63
CA PHE A 133 20.67 6.62 -2.60
C PHE A 133 19.90 7.94 -2.68
N MET A 134 19.72 8.62 -1.54
CA MET A 134 18.89 9.83 -1.45
C MET A 134 19.63 11.14 -1.81
N ASN A 135 20.97 11.18 -1.77
CA ASN A 135 21.73 12.41 -2.01
C ASN A 135 21.91 12.77 -3.50
N GLN A 136 21.46 11.91 -4.43
CA GLN A 136 21.62 12.21 -5.87
C GLN A 136 20.53 13.16 -6.40
N ASN A 137 19.42 13.33 -5.67
CA ASN A 137 18.29 14.17 -6.09
C ASN A 137 17.81 15.13 -4.98
N GLU A 138 18.61 15.38 -3.93
CA GLU A 138 18.24 16.30 -2.83
C GLU A 138 17.75 17.66 -3.35
N GLU A 139 18.40 18.22 -4.38
CA GLU A 139 17.98 19.47 -5.01
C GLU A 139 16.60 19.38 -5.67
N VAL A 140 16.27 18.25 -6.30
CA VAL A 140 14.95 18.02 -6.92
C VAL A 140 13.87 17.84 -5.85
N PHE A 141 14.20 17.26 -4.70
CA PHE A 141 13.27 17.10 -3.59
C PHE A 141 13.00 18.41 -2.84
N ALA A 142 13.98 19.32 -2.78
CA ALA A 142 13.83 20.63 -2.18
C ALA A 142 12.92 21.57 -2.98
N GLU A 143 12.85 21.42 -4.31
CA GLU A 143 11.97 22.21 -5.19
C GLU A 143 10.49 21.82 -5.15
N LEU A 144 10.15 20.67 -4.54
CA LEU A 144 8.78 20.14 -4.44
C LEU A 144 8.09 20.49 -3.11
N LEU A 145 8.77 21.21 -2.20
CA LEU A 145 8.25 21.74 -0.93
C LEU A 145 7.95 23.25 -1.04
#